data_AF-A0A5B0FR51-F1
#
_entry.id   AF-A0A5B0FR51-F1
#
_cell.length_a   1.000
_cell.length_b   1.000
_cell.length_c   1.000
_cell.angle_alpha   90.00
_cell.angle_beta   90.00
_cell.angle_gamma   90.00
#
_symmetry.space_group_name_H-M   'P 1'
#
loop_
_entity.id
_entity.type
_entity.pdbx_description
1 polymer ?
#
loop_
_entity_poly.entity_id
_entity_poly.type
_entity_poly.pdbx_seq_one_letter_code
_entity_poly.pdbx_strand_id
1 'polypeptide(L)'
;MSESDKAKAQLVIVTGLVVLYFIFKSQYFLIAAAIVGVLSIAIPAAGNLIVKGWYKIAEVLGFINGRILLSLVFFVILFPVAAIAKLGRKNPLSLKRGVKGSVFVERNHKYSSKDLEQVW
;
A
#
# COMPACT_ATOMS: atom_id res chain seq x y z
N MET A 1 -1.14 -20.29 -9.68
CA MET A 1 -1.70 -20.63 -8.35
C MET A 1 -1.61 -22.13 -8.18
N SER A 2 -1.04 -22.62 -7.08
CA SER A 2 -0.95 -24.06 -6.87
C SER A 2 -2.34 -24.65 -6.64
N GLU A 3 -2.53 -25.94 -6.92
CA GLU A 3 -3.81 -26.62 -6.65
C GLU A 3 -4.17 -26.58 -5.16
N SER A 4 -3.16 -26.61 -4.27
CA SER A 4 -3.35 -26.45 -2.83
C SER A 4 -3.93 -25.09 -2.46
N ASP A 5 -3.47 -24.00 -3.09
CA ASP A 5 -3.97 -22.65 -2.80
C ASP A 5 -5.42 -22.48 -3.25
N LYS A 6 -5.80 -23.10 -4.37
CA LYS A 6 -7.18 -23.10 -4.85
C LYS A 6 -8.11 -23.85 -3.89
N ALA A 7 -7.70 -25.03 -3.43
CA ALA A 7 -8.46 -25.82 -2.47
C ALA A 7 -8.60 -25.08 -1.13
N LYS A 8 -7.54 -24.42 -0.64
CA LYS A 8 -7.60 -23.55 0.54
C LYS A 8 -8.59 -22.41 0.33
N ALA A 9 -8.56 -21.72 -0.81
CA ALA A 9 -9.48 -20.64 -1.11
C ALA A 9 -10.95 -21.13 -1.14
N GLN A 10 -11.22 -22.28 -1.76
CA GLN A 10 -12.55 -22.89 -1.76
C GLN A 10 -13.01 -23.21 -0.33
N LEU A 11 -12.14 -23.81 0.48
CA LEU A 11 -12.44 -24.11 1.88
C LEU A 11 -12.71 -22.84 2.69
N VAL A 12 -11.93 -21.78 2.49
CA VAL A 12 -12.12 -20.49 3.17
C VAL A 12 -13.47 -19.88 2.78
N ILE A 13 -13.87 -19.95 1.50
CA ILE A 13 -15.16 -19.45 1.04
C ILE A 13 -16.31 -20.22 1.71
N VAL A 14 -16.27 -21.56 1.69
CA VAL A 14 -17.30 -22.40 2.31
C VAL A 14 -17.35 -22.16 3.83
N THR A 15 -16.20 -22.12 4.49
CA THR A 15 -16.12 -21.87 5.93
C THR A 15 -16.66 -20.48 6.28
N GLY A 16 -16.32 -19.46 5.50
CA GLY A 16 -16.84 -18.10 5.67
C GLY A 16 -18.36 -18.05 5.57
N LEU A 17 -18.95 -18.73 4.58
CA LEU A 17 -20.42 -18.82 4.43
C LEU A 17 -21.07 -19.55 5.63
N VAL A 18 -20.44 -20.61 6.16
CA VAL A 18 -20.92 -21.30 7.36
C VAL A 18 -20.83 -20.39 8.60
N VAL A 19 -19.74 -19.63 8.76
CA VAL A 19 -19.62 -18.65 9.86
C VAL A 19 -20.71 -17.58 9.75
N LEU A 20 -21.00 -17.09 8.54
CA LEU A 20 -22.10 -16.15 8.30
C LEU A 20 -23.46 -16.75 8.66
N TYR A 21 -23.68 -18.04 8.42
CA TYR A 21 -24.87 -18.73 8.91
C TYR A 21 -24.99 -18.65 10.44
N PHE A 22 -23.91 -18.87 11.20
CA PHE A 22 -23.98 -18.78 12.66
C PHE A 22 -24.24 -17.37 13.20
N ILE A 23 -23.76 -16.33 12.49
CA ILE A 23 -23.96 -14.93 12.88
C ILE A 23 -25.38 -14.47 12.54
N PHE A 24 -25.82 -14.71 11.30
CA PHE A 24 -27.10 -14.19 10.78
C PHE A 24 -28.27 -15.16 10.96
N LYS A 25 -28.02 -16.42 11.34
CA LYS A 25 -28.99 -17.53 11.47
C LYS A 25 -29.87 -17.74 10.23
N SER A 26 -29.39 -17.32 9.07
CA SER A 26 -30.14 -17.37 7.82
C SER A 26 -29.77 -18.60 7.01
N GLN A 27 -30.76 -19.45 6.74
CA GLN A 27 -30.61 -20.69 5.98
C GLN A 27 -29.99 -20.50 4.58
N TYR A 28 -30.15 -19.32 3.98
CA TYR A 28 -29.60 -19.01 2.67
C TYR A 28 -28.07 -19.14 2.63
N PHE A 29 -27.37 -18.78 3.70
CA PHE A 29 -25.90 -18.91 3.76
C PHE A 29 -25.44 -20.36 3.82
N LEU A 30 -26.18 -21.21 4.54
CA LEU A 30 -25.88 -22.63 4.63
C LEU A 30 -26.12 -23.35 3.29
N ILE A 31 -27.23 -23.01 2.61
CA ILE A 31 -27.52 -23.52 1.27
C ILE A 31 -26.45 -23.07 0.27
N ALA A 32 -26.05 -21.79 0.32
CA ALA A 32 -24.98 -21.28 -0.54
C ALA A 32 -23.64 -21.99 -0.27
N ALA A 33 -23.28 -22.24 1.00
CA ALA A 33 -22.08 -22.98 1.37
C ALA A 33 -22.09 -24.40 0.80
N ALA A 34 -23.22 -25.10 0.93
CA ALA A 34 -23.39 -26.45 0.41
C ALA A 34 -23.27 -26.47 -1.12
N ILE A 35 -23.95 -25.56 -1.83
CA ILE A 35 -23.88 -25.46 -3.29
C ILE A 35 -22.45 -25.18 -3.75
N VAL A 36 -21.78 -24.19 -3.17
CA VAL A 36 -20.40 -23.82 -3.52
C VAL A 36 -19.42 -24.96 -3.24
N GLY A 37 -19.56 -25.63 -2.10
CA GLY A 37 -18.73 -26.78 -1.75
C GLY A 37 -18.91 -27.96 -2.71
N VAL A 38 -20.17 -28.34 -2.98
CA VAL A 38 -20.49 -29.44 -3.90
C VAL A 38 -20.04 -29.11 -5.32
N LEU A 39 -20.30 -27.90 -5.83
CA LEU A 39 -19.86 -27.50 -7.17
C LEU A 39 -18.33 -27.50 -7.30
N SER A 40 -17.62 -27.10 -6.24
CA SER A 40 -16.16 -27.07 -6.24
C SER A 40 -15.54 -28.47 -6.32
N ILE A 41 -16.18 -29.47 -5.70
CA ILE A 41 -15.72 -30.87 -5.70
C ILE A 41 -16.17 -31.59 -6.98
N ALA A 42 -17.45 -31.44 -7.36
CA ALA A 42 -18.04 -32.16 -8.48
C ALA A 42 -17.53 -31.65 -9.84
N ILE A 43 -17.25 -30.35 -9.96
CA ILE A 43 -16.87 -29.72 -11.22
C ILE A 43 -15.64 -28.82 -10.98
N PRO A 44 -14.40 -29.32 -11.19
CA PRO A 44 -13.18 -28.56 -10.95
C PRO A 44 -13.12 -27.24 -11.72
N ALA A 45 -13.70 -27.18 -12.92
CA ALA A 45 -13.80 -25.96 -13.71
C ALA A 45 -14.65 -24.88 -13.02
N ALA A 46 -15.77 -25.25 -12.41
CA ALA A 46 -16.62 -24.32 -11.66
C ALA A 46 -15.92 -23.83 -10.39
N GLY A 47 -15.29 -24.74 -9.64
CA GLY A 47 -14.47 -24.40 -8.48
C GLY A 47 -13.34 -23.41 -8.82
N ASN A 48 -12.69 -23.60 -9.98
CA ASN A 48 -11.65 -22.69 -10.47
C ASN A 48 -12.20 -21.30 -10.82
N LEU A 49 -13.40 -21.23 -11.41
CA LEU A 49 -14.05 -19.94 -11.72
C LEU A 49 -14.44 -19.18 -10.46
N ILE A 50 -14.97 -19.88 -9.45
CA ILE A 50 -15.32 -19.29 -8.15
C ILE A 50 -14.08 -18.68 -7.50
N VAL A 51 -12.99 -19.45 -7.44
CA VAL A 51 -11.71 -18.98 -6.89
C VAL A 51 -11.19 -17.78 -7.68
N LYS A 52 -11.23 -17.82 -9.01
CA LYS A 52 -10.81 -16.69 -9.85
C LYS A 52 -11.63 -15.43 -9.56
N GLY A 53 -12.95 -15.55 -9.39
CA GLY A 53 -13.83 -14.46 -8.99
C GLY A 53 -13.45 -13.90 -7.61
N TRP A 54 -13.24 -14.78 -6.64
CA TRP A 54 -12.81 -14.42 -5.28
C TRP A 54 -11.49 -13.62 -5.27
N TYR A 55 -10.48 -14.09 -6.01
CA TYR A 55 -9.21 -13.39 -6.11
C TYR A 55 -9.32 -12.03 -6.80
N LYS A 56 -10.21 -11.88 -7.78
CA LYS A 56 -10.46 -10.58 -8.42
C LYS A 56 -11.05 -9.57 -7.43
N ILE A 57 -11.92 -10.01 -6.51
CA ILE A 57 -12.42 -9.18 -5.41
C ILE A 57 -11.28 -8.81 -4.47
N ALA A 58 -10.43 -9.78 -4.09
CA ALA A 58 -9.29 -9.55 -3.22
C ALA A 58 -8.27 -8.57 -3.83
N GLU A 59 -8.06 -8.61 -5.14
CA GLU A 59 -7.18 -7.69 -5.87
C GLU A 59 -7.70 -6.24 -5.80
N VAL A 60 -9.00 -6.04 -6.04
CA VAL A 60 -9.64 -4.72 -5.94
C VAL A 60 -9.57 -4.20 -4.50
N LEU A 61 -9.86 -5.05 -3.51
CA LEU A 61 -9.72 -4.68 -2.10
C LEU A 61 -8.27 -4.36 -1.72
N GLY A 62 -7.30 -5.13 -2.23
CA GLY A 62 -5.88 -4.88 -2.04
C GLY A 62 -5.44 -3.53 -2.60
N PHE A 63 -5.93 -3.17 -3.78
CA PHE A 63 -5.68 -1.87 -4.40
C PHE A 63 -6.23 -0.71 -3.58
N ILE A 64 -7.46 -0.84 -3.09
CA ILE A 64 -8.08 0.16 -2.21
C ILE A 64 -7.28 0.27 -0.91
N ASN A 65 -6.96 -0.86 -0.28
CA ASN A 65 -6.21 -0.90 0.97
C ASN A 65 -4.82 -0.26 0.83
N GLY A 66 -4.10 -0.54 -0.27
CA GLY A 66 -2.79 0.08 -0.53
C GLY A 66 -2.87 1.60 -0.58
N ARG A 67 -3.90 2.16 -1.23
CA ARG A 67 -4.13 3.61 -1.28
C ARG A 67 -4.50 4.18 0.07
N ILE A 68 -5.38 3.51 0.83
CA ILE A 68 -5.80 3.95 2.16
C ILE A 68 -4.59 3.96 3.10
N LEU A 69 -3.83 2.87 3.15
CA LEU A 69 -2.66 2.75 4.02
C LEU A 69 -1.61 3.81 3.69
N LEU A 70 -1.29 4.00 2.41
CA LEU A 70 -0.31 5.00 1.99
C LEU A 70 -0.78 6.43 2.32
N SER A 71 -2.06 6.72 2.09
CA SER A 71 -2.66 8.02 2.42
C SER A 71 -2.64 8.26 3.92
N LEU A 72 -2.97 7.24 4.72
CA LEU A 72 -2.97 7.33 6.18
C LEU A 72 -1.56 7.56 6.71
N VAL A 73 -0.56 6.82 6.23
CA VAL A 73 0.86 7.06 6.55
C VAL A 73 1.28 8.47 6.16
N PHE A 74 0.90 8.94 4.96
CA PHE A 74 1.20 10.29 4.53
C PHE A 74 0.60 11.34 5.46
N PHE A 75 -0.70 11.29 5.73
CA PHE A 75 -1.38 12.33 6.51
C PHE A 75 -1.07 12.28 8.01
N VAL A 76 -0.84 11.09 8.57
CA VAL A 76 -0.60 10.93 10.02
C VAL A 76 0.88 11.09 10.38
N ILE A 77 1.80 10.75 9.47
CA ILE A 77 3.24 10.75 9.76
C ILE A 77 3.95 11.81 8.91
N LEU A 78 3.95 11.67 7.58
CA LEU A 78 4.81 12.49 6.72
C LEU A 78 4.37 13.96 6.68
N PHE A 79 3.06 14.21 6.59
CA PHE A 79 2.48 15.53 6.51
C PHE A 79 2.75 16.37 7.77
N PRO A 80 2.50 15.90 9.00
CA PRO A 80 2.83 16.67 10.20
C PRO A 80 4.34 16.90 10.35
N VAL A 81 5.17 15.90 10.03
CA VAL A 81 6.63 16.06 10.02
C VAL A 81 7.04 17.18 9.06
N ALA A 82 6.52 17.18 7.84
CA ALA A 82 6.78 18.23 6.86
C ALA A 82 6.24 19.60 7.29
N ALA A 83 5.07 19.65 7.92
CA ALA A 83 4.48 20.88 8.44
C ALA A 83 5.34 21.50 9.56
N ILE A 84 5.81 20.68 10.51
CA ILE A 84 6.73 21.11 11.58
C ILE A 84 8.06 21.57 10.97
N ALA A 85 8.61 20.80 10.02
CA ALA A 85 9.83 21.18 9.33
C ALA A 85 9.70 22.51 8.58
N LYS A 86 8.51 22.83 8.05
CA LYS A 86 8.21 24.10 7.36
C LYS A 86 8.03 25.28 8.34
N LEU A 87 7.53 25.04 9.54
CA LEU A 87 7.42 26.05 10.60
C LEU A 87 8.80 26.47 11.11
N GLY A 88 9.73 25.51 11.23
CA GLY A 88 11.14 25.82 11.39
C GLY A 88 11.65 26.55 10.15
N ARG A 89 11.92 27.86 10.22
CA ARG A 89 12.45 28.71 9.13
C ARG A 89 13.82 28.27 8.56
N LYS A 90 14.25 27.03 8.76
CA LYS A 90 15.45 26.49 8.12
C LYS A 90 15.15 26.39 6.63
N ASN A 91 15.86 27.19 5.85
CA ASN A 91 15.90 27.14 4.39
C ASN A 91 17.19 26.39 3.99
N PRO A 92 17.32 25.07 4.28
CA PRO A 92 18.58 24.35 4.08
C PRO A 92 19.04 24.36 2.63
N LEU A 93 18.09 24.50 1.70
CA LEU A 93 18.32 24.53 0.26
C LEU A 93 18.31 25.95 -0.32
N SER A 94 18.29 27.00 0.51
CA SER A 94 18.25 28.40 0.07
C SER A 94 17.15 28.75 -0.96
N LEU A 95 16.05 27.98 -1.00
CA LEU A 95 14.98 28.05 -2.01
C LEU A 95 14.13 29.33 -1.91
N LYS A 96 13.98 29.91 -0.71
CA LYS A 96 13.38 31.24 -0.55
C LYS A 96 14.44 32.32 -0.83
N ARG A 97 14.35 32.92 -2.03
CA ARG A 97 15.21 33.97 -2.57
C ARG A 97 15.17 35.24 -1.68
N GLY A 98 16.33 35.70 -1.22
CA GLY A 98 16.49 37.10 -0.79
C GLY A 98 16.65 38.01 -2.01
N VAL A 99 16.54 39.34 -1.83
CA VAL A 99 16.55 40.38 -2.89
C VAL A 99 17.76 40.32 -3.85
N LYS A 100 18.83 39.59 -3.50
CA LYS A 100 20.00 39.39 -4.37
C LYS A 100 19.76 38.22 -5.34
N GLY A 101 19.59 38.53 -6.62
CA GLY A 101 19.24 37.59 -7.70
C GLY A 101 20.30 36.55 -8.12
N SER A 102 21.20 36.12 -7.23
CA SER A 102 22.27 35.16 -7.53
C SER A 102 22.40 34.08 -6.45
N VAL A 103 22.65 32.83 -6.88
CA VAL A 103 22.94 31.67 -6.01
C VAL A 103 24.44 31.53 -5.71
N PHE A 104 25.29 32.34 -6.35
CA PHE A 104 26.71 32.32 -6.11
C PHE A 104 27.02 32.92 -4.74
N VAL A 105 27.80 32.19 -3.94
CA VAL A 105 28.34 32.66 -2.66
C VAL A 105 29.68 33.32 -2.94
N GLU A 106 29.80 34.60 -2.59
CA GLU A 106 31.06 35.33 -2.72
C GLU A 106 32.06 34.77 -1.70
N ARG A 107 33.08 34.03 -2.19
CA ARG A 107 34.15 33.51 -1.35
C ARG A 107 35.27 34.54 -1.27
N ASN A 108 35.24 35.36 -0.23
CA ASN A 108 36.34 36.25 0.14
C ASN A 108 37.49 35.45 0.80
N HIS A 109 37.96 34.41 0.12
CA HIS A 109 39.07 33.57 0.60
C HIS A 109 40.39 34.14 0.08
N LYS A 110 41.31 34.45 1.00
CA LYS A 110 42.65 34.89 0.62
C LYS A 110 43.52 33.65 0.40
N TYR A 111 43.76 33.33 -0.87
CA TYR A 111 44.52 32.16 -1.28
C TYR A 111 45.92 32.12 -0.64
N SER A 112 46.27 30.96 -0.12
CA SER A 112 47.58 30.64 0.43
C SER A 112 48.27 29.55 -0.38
N SER A 113 49.59 29.38 -0.23
CA SER A 113 50.35 28.34 -0.95
C SER A 113 49.82 26.93 -0.69
N LYS A 114 49.27 26.66 0.51
CA LYS A 114 48.66 25.37 0.85
C LYS A 114 47.40 25.06 0.04
N ASP A 115 46.67 26.07 -0.42
CA ASP A 115 45.46 25.88 -1.22
C ASP A 115 45.78 25.42 -2.66
N LEU A 116 47.04 25.56 -3.09
CA LEU A 116 47.53 25.13 -4.40
C LEU A 116 48.04 23.69 -4.40
N GLU A 117 48.23 23.08 -3.24
CA GLU A 117 48.66 21.68 -3.10
C GLU A 117 47.50 20.68 -3.34
N GLN A 118 46.25 21.14 -3.17
CA GLN A 118 45.02 20.38 -3.43
C GLN A 118 44.04 21.28 -4.20
N VAL A 119 44.21 21.32 -5.53
CA VAL A 119 43.45 22.19 -6.46
C VAL A 119 42.05 21.68 -6.81
N TRP A 120 41.64 20.50 -6.34
CA TRP A 120 40.36 19.86 -6.67
C TRP A 120 39.26 20.03 -5.61
#